data_AF-A0A822ZFV0-F1
#
_entry.id   AF-A0A822ZFV0-F1
#
_cell.length_a   1.000
_cell.length_b   1.000
_cell.length_c   1.000
_cell.angle_alpha   90.00
_cell.angle_beta   90.00
_cell.angle_gamma   90.00
#
_symmetry.space_group_name_H-M   'P 1'
#
loop_
_entity.id
_entity.type
_entity.pdbx_description
1 polymer ?
#
loop_
_entity_poly.entity_id
_entity_poly.type
_entity_poly.pdbx_seq_one_letter_code
_entity_poly.pdbx_strand_id
1 'polypeptide(L)'
;MSNFGTGSRYEPKNTTNGEERQLTGEGEEEDEEDEEGNGRGMAAWERAYADERSWENLQEDESGILHAIDNKVLHHAQYRRRIRSLFSSATTSRIQKGLIRYLYIVIDLSRAASEMDFRPSRMAVVAKHVEAFIREFFDQNPLSHIGLVTIKDGVAQCLTDLGGSPDSHIKALMGKLECSGDSSLQNALDLVHGYLNQIPSYGHREVLILYSALSTCDPGDIMETIQKCKKSKIRCSVVGLSAEIYICKHLCQETGGSYTVALDESHFKELLLEHAPPPPAIAEFAIANLIKMGFPQRAAEGVVSICSCHKEAKVGGGYTCPRCKARVCELPIECQICGLTLVSSPHLARSYHHLFPITPFVEVSSSLVNNPHHRLPKTCFGCRQTFLAPGNKSSFHVACSKCNQHFCLDCDIYIHESLHNCPGCESRRFQSK
;
A
#
# COMPACT_ATOMS: atom_id res chain seq x y z
N MET A 1 -71.85 -4.38 -25.65
CA MET A 1 -72.13 -3.19 -24.81
C MET A 1 -70.78 -2.53 -24.56
N SER A 2 -70.37 -1.56 -25.39
CA SER A 2 -70.71 -0.11 -25.36
C SER A 2 -69.80 0.64 -24.37
N ASN A 3 -68.70 1.27 -24.82
CA ASN A 3 -68.59 2.62 -25.43
C ASN A 3 -68.84 3.73 -24.39
N PHE A 4 -68.13 4.87 -24.33
CA PHE A 4 -67.24 5.61 -25.28
C PHE A 4 -65.84 5.87 -24.62
N GLY A 5 -64.75 6.44 -25.17
CA GLY A 5 -64.48 7.39 -26.27
C GLY A 5 -63.85 8.70 -25.71
N THR A 6 -62.99 9.51 -26.36
CA THR A 6 -62.45 9.56 -27.75
C THR A 6 -61.21 10.48 -27.89
N GLY A 7 -60.28 10.17 -28.83
CA GLY A 7 -59.33 11.13 -29.47
C GLY A 7 -57.98 11.38 -28.75
N SER A 8 -56.90 11.88 -29.38
CA SER A 8 -56.60 12.23 -30.79
C SER A 8 -55.10 12.64 -30.91
N ARG A 9 -54.36 12.67 -32.05
CA ARG A 9 -54.61 12.31 -33.47
C ARG A 9 -53.26 12.10 -34.24
N TYR A 10 -53.32 11.37 -35.37
CA TYR A 10 -52.46 11.29 -36.59
C TYR A 10 -51.45 12.44 -36.86
N GLU A 11 -50.21 12.28 -37.35
CA GLU A 11 -49.54 11.45 -38.42
C GLU A 11 -49.03 12.34 -39.61
N PRO A 12 -48.15 11.87 -40.53
CA PRO A 12 -47.12 12.72 -41.16
C PRO A 12 -47.45 13.29 -42.56
N LYS A 13 -46.48 14.01 -43.13
CA LYS A 13 -46.45 14.46 -44.54
C LYS A 13 -45.10 14.17 -45.21
N ASN A 14 -45.12 14.18 -46.54
CA ASN A 14 -44.05 13.70 -47.42
C ASN A 14 -43.73 14.72 -48.54
N THR A 15 -42.53 14.60 -49.12
CA THR A 15 -42.14 14.98 -50.50
C THR A 15 -42.21 16.44 -51.05
N THR A 16 -41.04 16.85 -51.60
CA THR A 16 -40.78 17.45 -52.94
C THR A 16 -40.87 18.96 -53.28
N ASN A 17 -39.83 19.38 -54.02
CA ASN A 17 -39.69 20.48 -55.02
C ASN A 17 -39.68 21.94 -54.53
N GLY A 18 -38.93 22.87 -55.14
CA GLY A 18 -37.88 22.74 -56.19
C GLY A 18 -37.68 24.04 -57.00
N GLU A 19 -36.44 24.28 -57.51
CA GLU A 19 -36.06 25.35 -58.49
C GLU A 19 -36.25 26.81 -57.97
N GLU A 20 -35.62 27.92 -58.40
CA GLU A 20 -34.48 28.34 -59.27
C GLU A 20 -34.16 29.84 -58.89
N ARG A 21 -33.19 30.66 -59.38
CA ARG A 21 -32.14 30.66 -60.43
C ARG A 21 -31.11 31.82 -60.20
N GLN A 22 -29.84 31.65 -60.62
CA GLN A 22 -28.93 32.69 -61.21
C GLN A 22 -28.53 33.97 -60.38
N LEU A 23 -27.46 34.74 -60.66
CA LEU A 23 -26.50 34.84 -61.79
C LEU A 23 -25.09 35.38 -61.33
N THR A 24 -24.01 34.80 -61.87
CA THR A 24 -22.62 35.30 -62.12
C THR A 24 -21.94 36.44 -61.34
N GLY A 25 -20.66 36.21 -61.02
CA GLY A 25 -19.59 37.22 -60.93
C GLY A 25 -18.21 36.52 -61.04
N GLU A 26 -17.37 36.91 -62.01
CA GLU A 26 -16.14 36.19 -62.39
C GLU A 26 -14.87 36.84 -61.80
N GLY A 27 -13.77 36.07 -61.73
CA GLY A 27 -12.43 36.53 -61.37
C GLY A 27 -11.43 35.37 -61.24
N GLU A 28 -10.45 35.30 -62.14
CA GLU A 28 -9.24 34.46 -62.04
C GLU A 28 -8.35 34.94 -60.84
N GLU A 29 -7.30 34.27 -60.32
CA GLU A 29 -6.34 33.23 -60.74
C GLU A 29 -6.17 32.21 -59.56
N GLU A 30 -5.59 31.01 -59.60
CA GLU A 30 -4.88 30.15 -60.59
C GLU A 30 -5.05 28.65 -60.14
N ASP A 31 -4.62 27.64 -60.93
CA ASP A 31 -4.85 26.19 -60.66
C ASP A 31 -3.71 25.45 -59.90
N GLU A 32 -4.04 24.42 -59.11
CA GLU A 32 -3.37 23.09 -59.10
C GLU A 32 -4.15 22.04 -58.26
N GLU A 33 -4.26 20.79 -58.74
CA GLU A 33 -5.02 19.69 -58.11
C GLU A 33 -4.12 18.71 -57.32
N ASP A 34 -4.73 17.99 -56.36
CA ASP A 34 -4.34 16.71 -55.77
C ASP A 34 -2.91 16.47 -55.23
N GLU A 35 -2.78 16.41 -53.90
CA GLU A 35 -2.38 15.14 -53.26
C GLU A 35 -3.01 14.97 -51.85
N GLU A 36 -3.39 13.74 -51.48
CA GLU A 36 -4.14 13.46 -50.24
C GLU A 36 -3.26 13.55 -48.97
N GLY A 37 -3.78 14.22 -47.94
CA GLY A 37 -2.97 14.62 -46.79
C GLY A 37 -2.71 13.54 -45.73
N ASN A 38 -1.65 13.75 -44.94
CA ASN A 38 -1.51 13.13 -43.62
C ASN A 38 -1.14 14.18 -42.56
N GLY A 39 -2.14 14.58 -41.75
CA GLY A 39 -1.99 15.59 -40.70
C GLY A 39 -2.97 15.43 -39.54
N ARG A 40 -3.53 14.23 -39.34
CA ARG A 40 -4.56 13.97 -38.32
C ARG A 40 -4.27 12.74 -37.47
N GLY A 41 -3.64 13.00 -36.32
CA GLY A 41 -3.69 12.13 -35.14
C GLY A 41 -2.69 10.99 -35.13
N MET A 42 -1.61 11.14 -34.36
CA MET A 42 -0.74 10.02 -33.96
C MET A 42 -1.58 8.90 -33.33
N ALA A 43 -1.52 7.72 -33.95
CA ALA A 43 -2.38 6.59 -33.67
C ALA A 43 -2.11 6.01 -32.26
N ALA A 44 -3.03 5.18 -31.77
CA ALA A 44 -2.86 4.54 -30.47
C ALA A 44 -1.62 3.64 -30.40
N TRP A 45 -1.21 3.04 -31.54
CA TRP A 45 -0.04 2.16 -31.62
C TRP A 45 1.29 2.92 -31.60
N GLU A 46 1.39 4.10 -32.21
CA GLU A 46 2.59 4.97 -32.12
C GLU A 46 2.85 5.42 -30.68
N ARG A 47 1.77 5.65 -29.92
CA ARG A 47 1.84 6.01 -28.50
C ARG A 47 2.29 4.83 -27.63
N ALA A 48 1.75 3.64 -27.87
CA ALA A 48 2.23 2.42 -27.21
C ALA A 48 3.72 2.13 -27.49
N TYR A 49 4.18 2.38 -28.73
CA TYR A 49 5.60 2.23 -29.10
C TYR A 49 6.52 3.28 -28.45
N ALA A 50 5.96 4.37 -27.91
CA ALA A 50 6.67 5.40 -27.16
C ALA A 50 6.56 5.22 -25.62
N ASP A 51 5.56 4.46 -25.15
CA ASP A 51 5.41 4.06 -23.74
C ASP A 51 6.38 2.91 -23.37
N GLU A 52 6.68 2.00 -24.30
CA GLU A 52 7.70 0.94 -24.11
C GLU A 52 9.13 1.42 -24.45
N ARG A 53 9.69 2.34 -23.64
CA ARG A 53 11.05 2.89 -23.79
C ARG A 53 12.17 1.90 -23.44
N SER A 54 12.25 0.79 -24.15
CA SER A 54 13.32 -0.21 -24.03
C SER A 54 14.73 0.40 -24.19
N TRP A 55 14.87 1.41 -25.06
CA TRP A 55 16.13 2.12 -25.32
C TRP A 55 16.69 2.92 -24.14
N GLU A 56 15.85 3.42 -23.21
CA GLU A 56 16.33 4.09 -21.99
C GLU A 56 16.91 3.10 -20.96
N ASN A 57 16.62 1.80 -21.13
CA ASN A 57 17.13 0.72 -20.30
C ASN A 57 18.37 0.03 -20.93
N LEU A 58 18.99 0.64 -21.94
CA LEU A 58 20.22 0.16 -22.55
C LEU A 58 21.42 0.95 -22.04
N GLN A 59 22.47 0.23 -21.65
CA GLN A 59 23.76 0.77 -21.25
C GLN A 59 24.83 0.27 -22.22
N GLU A 60 25.62 1.19 -22.74
CA GLU A 60 26.72 0.91 -23.68
C GLU A 60 27.95 0.39 -22.93
N ASP A 61 28.57 -0.68 -23.43
CA ASP A 61 29.79 -1.25 -22.85
C ASP A 61 31.09 -0.62 -23.42
N GLU A 62 32.24 -1.03 -22.90
CA GLU A 62 33.57 -0.55 -23.34
C GLU A 62 33.90 -0.85 -24.82
N SER A 63 33.06 -1.63 -25.51
CA SER A 63 33.14 -1.97 -26.92
C SER A 63 32.04 -1.35 -27.80
N GLY A 64 31.18 -0.48 -27.25
CA GLY A 64 30.08 0.16 -27.98
C GLY A 64 28.85 -0.72 -28.17
N ILE A 65 28.69 -1.80 -27.38
CA ILE A 65 27.56 -2.72 -27.49
C ILE A 65 26.51 -2.35 -26.44
N LEU A 66 25.27 -2.11 -26.92
CA LEU A 66 24.12 -1.79 -26.07
C LEU A 66 23.61 -3.06 -25.37
N HIS A 67 23.73 -3.08 -24.04
CA HIS A 67 23.20 -4.14 -23.18
C HIS A 67 22.05 -3.64 -22.31
N ALA A 68 21.00 -4.45 -22.16
CA ALA A 68 19.94 -4.15 -21.19
C ALA A 68 20.50 -4.11 -19.77
N ILE A 69 20.15 -3.08 -19.00
CA ILE A 69 20.54 -2.93 -17.60
C ILE A 69 20.10 -4.18 -16.81
N ASP A 70 21.00 -4.76 -16.02
CA ASP A 70 20.64 -5.84 -15.10
C ASP A 70 19.84 -5.28 -13.92
N ASN A 71 18.53 -5.11 -14.17
CA ASN A 71 17.55 -4.62 -13.22
C ASN A 71 17.51 -5.48 -11.93
N LYS A 72 17.98 -6.74 -11.94
CA LYS A 72 18.07 -7.54 -10.71
C LYS A 72 19.17 -7.04 -9.79
N VAL A 73 20.33 -6.65 -10.34
CA VAL A 73 21.44 -6.08 -9.57
C VAL A 73 21.06 -4.71 -9.01
N LEU A 74 20.39 -3.86 -9.82
CA LEU A 74 19.92 -2.55 -9.38
C LEU A 74 18.84 -2.66 -8.28
N HIS A 75 17.80 -3.47 -8.52
CA HIS A 75 16.74 -3.76 -7.54
C HIS A 75 17.32 -4.30 -6.22
N HIS A 76 18.24 -5.27 -6.29
CA HIS A 76 18.87 -5.83 -5.10
C HIS A 76 19.74 -4.81 -4.34
N ALA A 77 20.42 -3.88 -5.04
CA ALA A 77 21.17 -2.79 -4.41
C ALA A 77 20.24 -1.77 -3.71
N GLN A 78 19.10 -1.43 -4.33
CA GLN A 78 18.05 -0.60 -3.73
C GLN A 78 17.45 -1.27 -2.49
N TYR A 79 17.02 -2.53 -2.62
CA TYR A 79 16.53 -3.39 -1.53
C TYR A 79 17.52 -3.43 -0.35
N ARG A 80 18.82 -3.65 -0.59
CA ARG A 80 19.83 -3.67 0.49
C ARG A 80 20.10 -2.31 1.11
N ARG A 81 19.92 -1.20 0.36
CA ARG A 81 19.90 0.15 0.93
C ARG A 81 18.70 0.34 1.87
N ARG A 82 17.49 -0.06 1.45
CA ARG A 82 16.27 -0.05 2.28
C ARG A 82 16.45 -0.87 3.56
N ILE A 83 16.85 -2.14 3.45
CA ILE A 83 17.11 -3.05 4.58
C ILE A 83 18.15 -2.49 5.56
N ARG A 84 19.28 -1.95 5.07
CA ARG A 84 20.30 -1.34 5.95
C ARG A 84 19.77 -0.08 6.65
N SER A 85 18.98 0.75 5.98
CA SER A 85 18.35 1.93 6.58
C SER A 85 17.39 1.51 7.71
N LEU A 86 16.43 0.62 7.40
CA LEU A 86 15.47 0.07 8.36
C LEU A 86 16.16 -0.60 9.57
N PHE A 87 17.20 -1.39 9.33
CA PHE A 87 17.96 -2.03 10.41
C PHE A 87 18.73 -1.02 11.27
N SER A 88 19.30 0.03 10.67
CA SER A 88 19.97 1.10 11.41
C SER A 88 18.95 1.84 12.30
N SER A 89 17.83 2.28 11.73
CA SER A 89 16.71 2.88 12.48
C SER A 89 16.17 1.96 13.59
N ALA A 90 16.18 0.64 13.40
CA ALA A 90 15.73 -0.33 14.40
C ALA A 90 16.76 -0.65 15.50
N THR A 91 18.05 -0.35 15.31
CA THR A 91 19.14 -0.72 16.25
C THR A 91 19.80 0.45 16.97
N THR A 92 19.62 1.69 16.51
CA THR A 92 20.26 2.89 17.10
C THR A 92 19.88 3.16 18.57
N SER A 93 18.81 2.56 19.11
CA SER A 93 18.61 2.46 20.56
C SER A 93 17.73 1.26 20.95
N ARG A 94 17.46 1.07 22.25
CA ARG A 94 16.53 0.06 22.78
C ARG A 94 15.07 0.49 22.55
N ILE A 95 14.69 0.58 21.28
CA ILE A 95 13.43 1.15 20.81
C ILE A 95 12.25 0.25 21.20
N GLN A 96 11.29 0.80 21.92
CA GLN A 96 9.96 0.19 22.04
C GLN A 96 9.23 0.36 20.70
N LYS A 97 8.49 -0.66 20.25
CA LYS A 97 7.71 -0.62 19.01
C LYS A 97 6.21 -0.69 19.31
N GLY A 98 5.43 0.09 18.57
CA GLY A 98 3.97 0.06 18.64
C GLY A 98 3.41 -1.19 17.97
N LEU A 99 3.29 -2.28 18.71
CA LEU A 99 2.76 -3.56 18.19
C LEU A 99 1.23 -3.55 17.99
N ILE A 100 0.52 -2.64 18.65
CA ILE A 100 -0.93 -2.47 18.51
C ILE A 100 -1.18 -1.06 17.96
N ARG A 101 -1.45 -0.99 16.66
CA ARG A 101 -1.66 0.26 15.93
C ARG A 101 -3.15 0.39 15.59
N TYR A 102 -3.66 1.60 15.64
CA TYR A 102 -5.00 1.97 15.23
C TYR A 102 -4.83 3.00 14.13
N LEU A 103 -4.88 2.52 12.89
CA LEU A 103 -4.56 3.29 11.69
C LEU A 103 -5.84 3.70 10.98
N TYR A 104 -6.08 4.99 10.83
CA TYR A 104 -7.04 5.48 9.84
C TYR A 104 -6.33 5.78 8.53
N ILE A 105 -6.75 5.12 7.45
CA ILE A 105 -6.38 5.49 6.08
C ILE A 105 -7.40 6.53 5.62
N VAL A 106 -6.93 7.73 5.31
CA VAL A 106 -7.72 8.84 4.80
C VAL A 106 -7.46 8.93 3.29
N ILE A 107 -8.51 8.76 2.48
CA ILE A 107 -8.41 8.65 1.03
C ILE A 107 -9.10 9.86 0.41
N ASP A 108 -8.34 10.62 -0.37
CA ASP A 108 -8.83 11.76 -1.15
C ASP A 108 -9.61 11.27 -2.38
N LEU A 109 -10.93 11.52 -2.41
CA LEU A 109 -11.84 11.31 -3.54
C LEU A 109 -12.29 12.65 -4.16
N SER A 110 -11.55 13.74 -3.97
CA SER A 110 -11.81 15.01 -4.66
C SER A 110 -11.64 14.89 -6.18
N ARG A 111 -12.00 15.94 -6.91
CA ARG A 111 -11.82 16.06 -8.38
C ARG A 111 -10.41 15.64 -8.84
N ALA A 112 -9.37 15.93 -8.06
CA ALA A 112 -7.97 15.63 -8.41
C ALA A 112 -7.65 14.13 -8.42
N ALA A 113 -8.43 13.29 -7.73
CA ALA A 113 -8.28 11.84 -7.76
C ALA A 113 -8.81 11.20 -9.07
N SER A 114 -9.54 11.98 -9.90
CA SER A 114 -10.02 11.54 -11.22
C SER A 114 -9.02 11.72 -12.38
N GLU A 115 -7.90 12.41 -12.15
CA GLU A 115 -6.87 12.67 -13.17
C GLU A 115 -6.19 11.38 -13.66
N MET A 116 -5.66 11.43 -14.89
CA MET A 116 -5.21 10.26 -15.67
C MET A 116 -3.70 10.26 -16.00
N ASP A 117 -2.91 10.99 -15.20
CA ASP A 117 -1.44 10.91 -15.16
C ASP A 117 -0.98 9.52 -14.69
N PHE A 118 -1.64 8.99 -13.66
CA PHE A 118 -1.65 7.57 -13.32
C PHE A 118 -2.72 6.83 -14.15
N ARG A 119 -2.43 5.62 -14.62
CA ARG A 119 -3.34 4.84 -15.50
C ARG A 119 -4.13 3.78 -14.72
N PRO A 120 -5.46 3.63 -14.95
CA PRO A 120 -6.32 4.45 -15.80
C PRO A 120 -6.67 5.82 -15.17
N SER A 121 -6.62 5.94 -13.85
CA SER A 121 -6.70 7.20 -13.10
C SER A 121 -5.96 7.10 -11.77
N ARG A 122 -5.65 8.23 -11.12
CA ARG A 122 -5.08 8.26 -9.76
C ARG A 122 -5.88 7.38 -8.80
N MET A 123 -7.20 7.54 -8.72
CA MET A 123 -8.01 6.77 -7.79
C MET A 123 -8.00 5.26 -8.06
N ALA A 124 -7.95 4.83 -9.32
CA ALA A 124 -7.85 3.41 -9.66
C ALA A 124 -6.51 2.80 -9.18
N VAL A 125 -5.41 3.54 -9.33
CA VAL A 125 -4.09 3.14 -8.80
C VAL A 125 -4.06 3.17 -7.28
N VAL A 126 -4.66 4.18 -6.64
CA VAL A 126 -4.78 4.27 -5.18
C VAL A 126 -5.57 3.08 -4.63
N ALA A 127 -6.75 2.77 -5.18
CA ALA A 127 -7.57 1.64 -4.74
C ALA A 127 -6.82 0.30 -4.77
N LYS A 128 -6.20 0.00 -5.91
CA LYS A 128 -5.37 -1.20 -6.16
C LYS A 128 -4.26 -1.37 -5.12
N HIS A 129 -3.57 -0.27 -4.78
CA HIS A 129 -2.44 -0.32 -3.84
C HIS A 129 -2.88 -0.25 -2.38
N VAL A 130 -3.97 0.41 -2.05
CA VAL A 130 -4.59 0.33 -0.71
C VAL A 130 -5.12 -1.07 -0.44
N GLU A 131 -5.71 -1.75 -1.43
CA GLU A 131 -6.08 -3.16 -1.30
C GLU A 131 -4.87 -4.05 -0.98
N ALA A 132 -3.74 -3.87 -1.69
CA ALA A 132 -2.51 -4.61 -1.42
C ALA A 132 -1.94 -4.27 -0.02
N PHE A 133 -1.90 -2.98 0.33
CA PHE A 133 -1.41 -2.49 1.62
C PHE A 133 -2.23 -3.01 2.80
N ILE A 134 -3.57 -3.05 2.70
CA ILE A 134 -4.44 -3.58 3.76
C ILE A 134 -4.07 -5.04 4.06
N ARG A 135 -3.84 -5.87 3.03
CA ARG A 135 -3.44 -7.28 3.23
C ARG A 135 -2.05 -7.41 3.85
N GLU A 136 -1.05 -6.68 3.35
CA GLU A 136 0.31 -6.69 3.90
C GLU A 136 0.33 -6.18 5.35
N PHE A 137 -0.37 -5.08 5.64
CA PHE A 137 -0.46 -4.50 6.97
C PHE A 137 -1.03 -5.49 7.99
N PHE A 138 -2.06 -6.26 7.65
CA PHE A 138 -2.66 -7.25 8.55
C PHE A 138 -1.85 -8.55 8.68
N ASP A 139 -1.02 -8.92 7.70
CA ASP A 139 -0.09 -10.04 7.89
C ASP A 139 1.09 -9.64 8.81
N GLN A 140 1.67 -8.46 8.56
CA GLN A 140 2.78 -7.87 9.32
C GLN A 140 2.39 -7.37 10.73
N ASN A 141 1.14 -6.92 10.92
CA ASN A 141 0.64 -6.30 12.17
C ASN A 141 -0.73 -6.89 12.55
N PRO A 142 -0.87 -8.20 12.80
CA PRO A 142 -2.19 -8.80 13.00
C PRO A 142 -2.92 -8.26 14.24
N LEU A 143 -2.23 -7.67 15.23
CA LEU A 143 -2.87 -7.06 16.40
C LEU A 143 -3.43 -5.65 16.15
N SER A 144 -3.11 -5.05 15.01
CA SER A 144 -3.52 -3.69 14.65
C SER A 144 -4.92 -3.66 14.04
N HIS A 145 -5.50 -2.47 13.96
CA HIS A 145 -6.83 -2.23 13.38
C HIS A 145 -6.72 -1.14 12.31
N ILE A 146 -7.48 -1.30 11.22
CA ILE A 146 -7.62 -0.30 10.16
C ILE A 146 -9.02 0.30 10.21
N GLY A 147 -9.12 1.61 10.05
CA GLY A 147 -10.35 2.32 9.68
C GLY A 147 -10.15 3.04 8.35
N LEU A 148 -11.23 3.27 7.60
CA LEU A 148 -11.20 3.97 6.32
C LEU A 148 -12.06 5.24 6.39
N VAL A 149 -11.51 6.37 5.97
CA VAL A 149 -12.22 7.64 5.81
C VAL A 149 -12.01 8.15 4.38
N THR A 150 -13.08 8.61 3.74
CA THR A 150 -13.05 9.22 2.40
C THR A 150 -13.31 10.72 2.50
N ILE A 151 -12.50 11.53 1.82
CA ILE A 151 -12.72 12.97 1.64
C ILE A 151 -13.38 13.18 0.27
N LYS A 152 -14.56 13.80 0.20
CA LYS A 152 -15.28 14.06 -1.06
C LYS A 152 -16.20 15.27 -0.89
N ASP A 153 -16.35 16.10 -1.93
CA ASP A 153 -17.28 17.24 -1.93
C ASP A 153 -17.13 18.20 -0.73
N GLY A 154 -15.90 18.41 -0.24
CA GLY A 154 -15.56 19.23 0.93
C GLY A 154 -15.80 18.56 2.29
N VAL A 155 -16.30 17.32 2.31
CA VAL A 155 -16.74 16.60 3.52
C VAL A 155 -15.91 15.33 3.73
N ALA A 156 -15.62 15.01 5.00
CA ALA A 156 -15.04 13.71 5.37
C ALA A 156 -16.14 12.74 5.83
N GLN A 157 -16.06 11.49 5.39
CA GLN A 157 -17.02 10.45 5.72
C GLN A 157 -16.28 9.17 6.17
N CYS A 158 -16.70 8.58 7.29
CA CYS A 158 -16.25 7.24 7.65
C CYS A 158 -16.81 6.24 6.62
N LEU A 159 -15.93 5.41 6.06
CA LEU A 159 -16.27 4.34 5.11
C LEU A 159 -16.30 2.97 5.82
N THR A 160 -15.38 2.76 6.77
CA THR A 160 -15.43 1.63 7.72
C THR A 160 -14.82 2.04 9.06
N ASP A 161 -15.50 1.69 10.15
CA ASP A 161 -14.96 1.81 11.51
C ASP A 161 -13.69 0.96 11.70
N LEU A 162 -12.96 1.19 12.80
CA LEU A 162 -11.75 0.45 13.15
C LEU A 162 -12.03 -1.06 13.30
N GLY A 163 -11.49 -1.85 12.38
CA GLY A 163 -11.69 -3.30 12.30
C GLY A 163 -10.39 -4.08 12.07
N GLY A 164 -10.49 -5.41 12.19
CA GLY A 164 -9.40 -6.37 11.98
C GLY A 164 -9.62 -7.30 10.76
N SER A 165 -10.50 -6.91 9.83
CA SER A 165 -10.98 -7.76 8.74
C SER A 165 -10.62 -7.15 7.38
N PRO A 166 -9.59 -7.66 6.68
CA PRO A 166 -9.13 -7.09 5.41
C PRO A 166 -10.25 -6.93 4.38
N ASP A 167 -11.05 -7.97 4.18
CA ASP A 167 -12.03 -8.04 3.10
C ASP A 167 -13.22 -7.08 3.29
N SER A 168 -13.57 -6.72 4.54
CA SER A 168 -14.59 -5.68 4.78
C SER A 168 -14.09 -4.28 4.39
N HIS A 169 -12.81 -3.97 4.68
CA HIS A 169 -12.22 -2.69 4.30
C HIS A 169 -12.04 -2.60 2.77
N ILE A 170 -11.52 -3.66 2.15
CA ILE A 170 -11.31 -3.76 0.70
C ILE A 170 -12.65 -3.68 -0.05
N LYS A 171 -13.68 -4.43 0.36
CA LYS A 171 -15.00 -4.40 -0.26
C LYS A 171 -15.67 -3.03 -0.15
N ALA A 172 -15.52 -2.34 0.99
CA ALA A 172 -16.07 -0.99 1.16
C ALA A 172 -15.37 0.04 0.26
N LEU A 173 -14.03 -0.03 0.15
CA LEU A 173 -13.25 0.82 -0.75
C LEU A 173 -13.60 0.62 -2.22
N MET A 174 -13.58 -0.62 -2.69
CA MET A 174 -13.87 -0.96 -4.10
C MET A 174 -15.33 -0.67 -4.48
N GLY A 175 -16.23 -0.53 -3.51
CA GLY A 175 -17.61 -0.07 -3.71
C GLY A 175 -17.81 1.46 -3.75
N LYS A 176 -16.76 2.27 -3.53
CA LYS A 176 -16.87 3.74 -3.41
C LYS A 176 -15.70 4.49 -4.07
N LEU A 177 -15.52 4.29 -5.37
CA LEU A 177 -14.43 4.86 -6.17
C LEU A 177 -14.81 6.16 -6.94
N GLU A 178 -16.02 6.68 -6.75
CA GLU A 178 -16.49 7.90 -7.43
C GLU A 178 -15.84 9.17 -6.86
N CYS A 179 -15.05 9.87 -7.67
CA CYS A 179 -14.40 11.13 -7.29
C CYS A 179 -15.23 12.37 -7.67
N SER A 180 -15.40 13.34 -6.77
CA SER A 180 -15.97 14.67 -7.10
C SER A 180 -15.66 15.74 -6.06
N GLY A 181 -15.88 17.00 -6.47
CA GLY A 181 -15.77 18.17 -5.60
C GLY A 181 -14.35 18.40 -5.08
N ASP A 182 -14.25 18.96 -3.87
CA ASP A 182 -12.97 19.35 -3.27
C ASP A 182 -12.61 18.53 -2.03
N SER A 183 -11.36 18.62 -1.62
CA SER A 183 -10.84 18.00 -0.40
C SER A 183 -10.99 18.92 0.80
N SER A 184 -11.19 18.36 2.00
CA SER A 184 -11.03 19.05 3.29
C SER A 184 -10.24 18.17 4.25
N LEU A 185 -9.00 18.56 4.52
CA LEU A 185 -8.12 17.92 5.49
C LEU A 185 -8.59 18.14 6.93
N GLN A 186 -9.14 19.32 7.26
CA GLN A 186 -9.65 19.63 8.59
C GLN A 186 -10.81 18.69 8.96
N ASN A 187 -11.82 18.56 8.09
CA ASN A 187 -12.97 17.69 8.35
C ASN A 187 -12.53 16.23 8.54
N ALA A 188 -11.51 15.78 7.81
CA ALA A 188 -10.94 14.44 7.98
C ALA A 188 -10.19 14.27 9.30
N LEU A 189 -9.35 15.25 9.67
CA LEU A 189 -8.58 15.22 10.91
C LEU A 189 -9.46 15.33 12.15
N ASP A 190 -10.46 16.22 12.18
CA ASP A 190 -11.39 16.34 13.32
C ASP A 190 -12.27 15.07 13.48
N LEU A 191 -12.73 14.47 12.36
CA LEU A 191 -13.46 13.20 12.39
C LEU A 191 -12.59 12.04 12.92
N VAL A 192 -11.39 11.87 12.37
CA VAL A 192 -10.44 10.81 12.78
C VAL A 192 -9.94 11.02 14.20
N HIS A 193 -9.73 12.26 14.64
CA HIS A 193 -9.43 12.61 16.03
C HIS A 193 -10.57 12.19 16.97
N GLY A 194 -11.84 12.41 16.58
CA GLY A 194 -13.02 11.97 17.34
C GLY A 194 -13.06 10.46 17.60
N TYR A 195 -12.66 9.64 16.62
CA TYR A 195 -12.54 8.19 16.79
C TYR A 195 -11.28 7.79 17.57
N LEU A 196 -10.10 8.25 17.14
CA LEU A 196 -8.81 7.87 17.75
C LEU A 196 -8.68 8.32 19.21
N ASN A 197 -9.38 9.37 19.64
CA ASN A 197 -9.34 9.78 21.05
C ASN A 197 -10.05 8.80 22.00
N GLN A 198 -10.95 7.96 21.50
CA GLN A 198 -11.60 6.89 22.29
C GLN A 198 -10.68 5.68 22.50
N ILE A 199 -9.64 5.53 21.68
CA ILE A 199 -8.70 4.41 21.73
C ILE A 199 -7.83 4.47 22.99
N PRO A 200 -7.62 3.35 23.70
CA PRO A 200 -6.79 3.30 24.90
C PRO A 200 -5.37 3.85 24.70
N SER A 201 -4.80 4.43 25.76
CA SER A 201 -3.48 5.09 25.74
C SER A 201 -2.27 4.17 25.50
N TYR A 202 -2.48 2.86 25.42
CA TYR A 202 -1.48 1.87 25.00
C TYR A 202 -1.46 1.64 23.47
N GLY A 203 -2.50 2.09 22.76
CA GLY A 203 -2.63 1.95 21.32
C GLY A 203 -1.91 3.08 20.59
N HIS A 204 -1.15 2.73 19.56
CA HIS A 204 -0.54 3.73 18.68
C HIS A 204 -1.61 4.32 17.76
N ARG A 205 -1.86 5.62 17.89
CA ARG A 205 -2.88 6.38 17.13
C ARG A 205 -2.22 6.91 15.86
N GLU A 206 -2.59 6.36 14.70
CA GLU A 206 -1.95 6.68 13.42
C GLU A 206 -2.97 7.11 12.36
N VAL A 207 -2.57 8.05 11.51
CA VAL A 207 -3.32 8.49 10.34
C VAL A 207 -2.40 8.46 9.13
N LEU A 208 -2.84 7.85 8.04
CA LEU A 208 -2.15 7.83 6.75
C LEU A 208 -3.06 8.47 5.71
N ILE A 209 -2.69 9.65 5.22
CA ILE A 209 -3.48 10.41 4.25
C ILE A 209 -2.89 10.18 2.85
N LEU A 210 -3.71 9.68 1.93
CA LEU A 210 -3.38 9.48 0.53
C LEU A 210 -4.03 10.62 -0.26
N TYR A 211 -3.21 11.55 -0.74
CA TYR A 211 -3.66 12.89 -1.11
C TYR A 211 -3.39 13.20 -2.60
N SER A 212 -4.44 13.56 -3.33
CA SER A 212 -4.41 13.84 -4.78
C SER A 212 -4.47 15.33 -5.09
N ALA A 213 -5.27 16.08 -4.33
CA ALA A 213 -5.43 17.52 -4.50
C ALA A 213 -4.15 18.31 -4.19
N LEU A 214 -4.00 19.50 -4.78
CA LEU A 214 -2.92 20.45 -4.49
C LEU A 214 -3.33 21.55 -3.49
N SER A 215 -4.61 21.61 -3.15
CA SER A 215 -5.23 22.53 -2.19
C SER A 215 -6.02 21.76 -1.13
N THR A 216 -6.59 22.46 -0.16
CA THR A 216 -7.59 21.95 0.80
C THR A 216 -8.61 23.06 1.04
N CYS A 217 -9.89 22.70 1.15
CA CYS A 217 -11.03 23.61 1.28
C CYS A 217 -11.67 23.41 2.65
N ASP A 218 -11.02 23.96 3.68
CA ASP A 218 -11.36 23.75 5.08
C ASP A 218 -12.24 24.88 5.67
N PRO A 219 -13.17 24.57 6.60
CA PRO A 219 -14.12 25.54 7.13
C PRO A 219 -13.54 26.52 8.18
N GLY A 220 -12.34 26.27 8.69
CA GLY A 220 -11.67 27.10 9.70
C GLY A 220 -10.16 26.90 9.71
N ASP A 221 -9.51 27.20 10.83
CA ASP A 221 -8.05 27.06 10.92
C ASP A 221 -7.63 25.59 11.12
N ILE A 222 -6.99 25.04 10.09
CA ILE A 222 -6.36 23.71 10.14
C ILE A 222 -5.17 23.66 11.11
N MET A 223 -4.50 24.78 11.41
CA MET A 223 -3.35 24.83 12.33
C MET A 223 -3.77 24.50 13.76
N GLU A 224 -4.93 25.00 14.23
CA GLU A 224 -5.52 24.55 15.50
C GLU A 224 -5.75 23.03 15.50
N THR A 225 -6.22 22.48 14.37
CA THR A 225 -6.54 21.06 14.23
C THR A 225 -5.30 20.17 14.19
N ILE A 226 -4.18 20.65 13.62
CA ILE A 226 -2.85 20.05 13.76
C ILE A 226 -2.44 20.01 15.24
N GLN A 227 -2.64 21.09 15.99
CA GLN A 227 -2.33 21.13 17.42
C GLN A 227 -3.25 20.22 18.27
N LYS A 228 -4.54 20.05 17.91
CA LYS A 228 -5.42 19.01 18.50
C LYS A 228 -4.80 17.62 18.32
N CYS A 229 -4.39 17.27 17.10
CA CYS A 229 -3.80 15.97 16.78
C CYS A 229 -2.50 15.71 17.56
N LYS A 230 -1.60 16.71 17.60
CA LYS A 230 -0.36 16.70 18.38
C LYS A 230 -0.62 16.47 19.87
N LYS A 231 -1.55 17.23 20.45
CA LYS A 231 -1.97 17.11 21.87
C LYS A 231 -2.56 15.75 22.20
N SER A 232 -3.31 15.15 21.29
CA SER A 232 -3.92 13.82 21.41
C SER A 232 -2.98 12.66 21.06
N LYS A 233 -1.69 12.95 20.83
CA LYS A 233 -0.62 12.00 20.48
C LYS A 233 -0.94 11.16 19.23
N ILE A 234 -1.59 11.78 18.24
CA ILE A 234 -1.90 11.17 16.94
C ILE A 234 -0.75 11.46 15.97
N ARG A 235 -0.16 10.41 15.39
CA ARG A 235 0.89 10.51 14.36
C ARG A 235 0.23 10.57 12.97
N CYS A 236 0.41 11.67 12.24
CA CYS A 236 -0.14 11.83 10.89
C CYS A 236 0.98 11.76 9.84
N SER A 237 0.88 10.82 8.92
CA SER A 237 1.75 10.71 7.73
C SER A 237 0.93 10.94 6.47
N VAL A 238 1.58 11.42 5.41
CA VAL A 238 0.94 11.75 4.12
C VAL A 238 1.75 11.15 2.98
N VAL A 239 1.07 10.58 1.99
CA VAL A 239 1.63 10.25 0.67
C VAL A 239 0.88 11.10 -0.36
N GLY A 240 1.57 12.07 -0.95
CA GLY A 240 1.05 12.92 -2.03
C GLY A 240 1.28 12.28 -3.39
N LEU A 241 0.33 12.43 -4.31
CA LEU A 241 0.43 11.87 -5.66
C LEU A 241 1.06 12.82 -6.71
N SER A 242 1.16 14.12 -6.41
CA SER A 242 1.56 15.13 -7.41
C SER A 242 2.66 16.09 -6.95
N ALA A 243 2.50 16.79 -5.81
CA ALA A 243 3.49 17.75 -5.32
C ALA A 243 3.49 17.87 -3.79
N GLU A 244 4.52 18.53 -3.24
CA GLU A 244 4.64 18.85 -1.82
C GLU A 244 3.79 20.07 -1.43
N ILE A 245 2.83 19.86 -0.52
CA ILE A 245 1.97 20.89 0.07
C ILE A 245 2.49 21.27 1.46
N TYR A 246 2.69 22.57 1.69
CA TYR A 246 3.22 23.11 2.95
C TYR A 246 2.45 22.63 4.19
N ILE A 247 1.11 22.64 4.16
CA ILE A 247 0.26 22.22 5.28
C ILE A 247 0.43 20.72 5.59
N CYS A 248 0.52 19.86 4.57
CA CYS A 248 0.79 18.42 4.75
C CYS A 248 2.18 18.17 5.34
N LYS A 249 3.20 18.92 4.88
CA LYS A 249 4.56 18.90 5.43
C LYS A 249 4.58 19.29 6.91
N HIS A 250 3.89 20.38 7.25
CA HIS A 250 3.80 20.89 8.62
C HIS A 250 3.04 19.93 9.55
N LEU A 251 1.89 19.39 9.12
CA LEU A 251 1.14 18.35 9.84
C LEU A 251 2.03 17.15 10.20
N CYS A 252 2.82 16.65 9.24
CA CYS A 252 3.72 15.52 9.47
C CYS A 252 4.84 15.86 10.45
N GLN A 253 5.44 17.04 10.33
CA GLN A 253 6.50 17.51 11.23
C GLN A 253 6.00 17.68 12.66
N GLU A 254 4.84 18.33 12.84
CA GLU A 254 4.25 18.59 14.16
C GLU A 254 3.76 17.33 14.88
N THR A 255 3.33 16.31 14.14
CA THR A 255 2.83 15.04 14.69
C THR A 255 3.88 13.91 14.73
N GLY A 256 5.11 14.16 14.29
CA GLY A 256 6.19 13.16 14.23
C GLY A 256 5.95 12.06 13.20
N GLY A 257 5.15 12.33 12.17
CA GLY A 257 4.92 11.46 11.01
C GLY A 257 5.94 11.70 9.89
N SER A 258 5.51 11.50 8.66
CA SER A 258 6.33 11.59 7.45
C SER A 258 5.48 12.01 6.26
N TYR A 259 5.98 12.94 5.45
CA TYR A 259 5.39 13.31 4.16
C TYR A 259 6.30 12.81 3.05
N THR A 260 5.72 12.11 2.08
CA THR A 260 6.40 11.67 0.85
C THR A 260 5.55 12.01 -0.37
N VAL A 261 6.18 12.08 -1.55
CA VAL A 261 5.50 12.36 -2.81
C VAL A 261 5.88 11.26 -3.80
N ALA A 262 4.87 10.63 -4.41
CA ALA A 262 5.08 9.62 -5.44
C ALA A 262 5.58 10.25 -6.74
N LEU A 263 6.29 9.45 -7.55
CA LEU A 263 6.79 9.84 -8.87
C LEU A 263 6.10 9.05 -10.00
N ASP A 264 5.72 7.82 -9.68
CA ASP A 264 5.12 6.83 -10.58
C ASP A 264 4.33 5.79 -9.74
N GLU A 265 3.63 4.87 -10.41
CA GLU A 265 2.84 3.80 -9.78
C GLU A 265 3.69 2.87 -8.88
N SER A 266 4.91 2.54 -9.28
CA SER A 266 5.80 1.67 -8.50
C SER A 266 6.33 2.38 -7.25
N HIS A 267 6.74 3.66 -7.38
CA HIS A 267 7.16 4.46 -6.24
C HIS A 267 6.00 4.70 -5.26
N PHE A 268 4.77 4.95 -5.74
CA PHE A 268 3.59 5.03 -4.86
C PHE A 268 3.36 3.75 -4.06
N LYS A 269 3.48 2.58 -4.71
CA LYS A 269 3.40 1.28 -4.04
C LYS A 269 4.47 1.13 -2.97
N GLU A 270 5.72 1.50 -3.24
CA GLU A 270 6.80 1.41 -2.26
C GLU A 270 6.57 2.33 -1.05
N LEU A 271 6.26 3.61 -1.28
CA LEU A 271 5.97 4.58 -0.22
C LEU A 271 4.81 4.13 0.68
N LEU A 272 3.76 3.54 0.10
CA LEU A 272 2.64 3.00 0.84
C LEU A 272 3.05 1.78 1.68
N LEU A 273 3.83 0.86 1.13
CA LEU A 273 4.31 -0.34 1.85
C LEU A 273 5.34 -0.01 2.94
N GLU A 274 6.08 1.10 2.85
CA GLU A 274 6.96 1.57 3.94
C GLU A 274 6.19 1.98 5.21
N HIS A 275 4.87 2.18 5.13
CA HIS A 275 3.98 2.35 6.30
C HIS A 275 3.49 1.02 6.91
N ALA A 276 3.73 -0.12 6.27
CA ALA A 276 3.28 -1.42 6.77
C ALA A 276 4.06 -1.86 8.03
N PRO A 277 5.40 -1.78 8.13
CA PRO A 277 6.11 -2.07 9.37
C PRO A 277 5.71 -1.12 10.53
N PRO A 278 5.72 -1.58 11.80
CA PRO A 278 5.40 -0.74 12.94
C PRO A 278 6.50 0.32 13.18
N PRO A 279 6.15 1.62 13.25
CA PRO A 279 7.14 2.69 13.43
C PRO A 279 7.82 2.61 14.81
N PRO A 280 9.03 3.19 14.95
CA PRO A 280 9.67 3.34 16.26
C PRO A 280 8.81 4.22 17.17
N ALA A 281 8.55 3.78 18.40
CA ALA A 281 7.79 4.58 19.34
C ALA A 281 8.62 5.78 19.82
N ILE A 282 8.03 6.97 19.77
CA ILE A 282 8.59 8.17 20.41
C ILE A 282 8.61 7.91 21.92
N ALA A 283 9.77 8.07 22.56
CA ALA A 283 9.99 7.60 23.94
C ALA A 283 9.01 8.21 24.96
N GLU A 284 8.61 9.46 24.77
CA GLU A 284 7.61 10.17 25.61
C GLU A 284 6.20 9.59 25.55
N PHE A 285 5.91 8.78 24.51
CA PHE A 285 4.59 8.19 24.25
C PHE A 285 4.59 6.68 24.48
N ALA A 286 5.77 6.06 24.63
CA ALA A 286 5.96 4.62 24.83
C ALA A 286 5.72 4.16 26.28
N ILE A 287 4.47 4.28 26.75
CA ILE A 287 4.06 3.80 28.08
C ILE A 287 3.78 2.29 28.01
N ALA A 288 4.69 1.48 28.56
CA ALA A 288 4.56 0.03 28.63
C ALA A 288 3.38 -0.39 29.54
N ASN A 289 2.27 -0.82 28.92
CA ASN A 289 1.04 -1.24 29.60
C ASN A 289 0.81 -2.75 29.44
N LEU A 290 0.42 -3.43 30.53
CA LEU A 290 0.13 -4.86 30.51
C LEU A 290 -1.35 -5.13 30.14
N ILE A 291 -1.56 -5.60 28.92
CA ILE A 291 -2.89 -5.88 28.36
C ILE A 291 -3.27 -7.34 28.62
N LYS A 292 -4.50 -7.59 29.09
CA LYS A 292 -5.04 -8.95 29.24
C LYS A 292 -5.61 -9.43 27.91
N MET A 293 -4.93 -10.36 27.25
CA MET A 293 -5.41 -11.03 26.03
C MET A 293 -6.01 -12.41 26.33
N GLY A 294 -6.89 -12.89 25.46
CA GLY A 294 -7.46 -14.24 25.50
C GLY A 294 -7.01 -15.09 24.32
N PHE A 295 -6.61 -16.32 24.59
CA PHE A 295 -6.36 -17.34 23.56
C PHE A 295 -7.58 -18.28 23.49
N PRO A 296 -8.52 -18.08 22.55
CA PRO A 296 -9.70 -18.93 22.43
C PRO A 296 -9.36 -20.23 21.69
N GLN A 297 -10.02 -21.32 22.08
CA GLN A 297 -9.92 -22.60 21.36
C GLN A 297 -10.86 -22.59 20.15
N ARG A 298 -10.40 -23.14 19.02
CA ARG A 298 -11.21 -23.41 17.83
C ARG A 298 -12.11 -24.62 18.13
N ALA A 299 -13.41 -24.46 17.94
CA ALA A 299 -14.38 -25.53 18.08
C ALA A 299 -14.29 -26.52 16.90
N ALA A 300 -14.76 -27.74 17.12
CA ALA A 300 -14.88 -28.75 16.06
C ALA A 300 -15.78 -28.26 14.91
N GLU A 301 -15.43 -28.67 13.69
CA GLU A 301 -16.18 -28.33 12.48
C GLU A 301 -17.53 -29.08 12.44
N GLY A 302 -18.51 -28.55 11.71
CA GLY A 302 -19.87 -29.10 11.61
C GLY A 302 -20.87 -28.61 12.67
N VAL A 303 -20.43 -27.96 13.75
CA VAL A 303 -21.36 -27.40 14.77
C VAL A 303 -21.91 -26.05 14.31
N VAL A 304 -23.19 -26.00 13.91
CA VAL A 304 -23.91 -24.75 13.65
C VAL A 304 -23.93 -23.89 14.92
N SER A 305 -23.59 -22.60 14.81
CA SER A 305 -23.73 -21.69 15.94
C SER A 305 -23.88 -20.22 15.56
N ILE A 306 -24.62 -19.48 16.38
CA ILE A 306 -24.74 -18.03 16.29
C ILE A 306 -23.46 -17.40 16.85
N CYS A 307 -22.78 -16.55 16.07
CA CYS A 307 -21.62 -15.82 16.56
C CYS A 307 -22.03 -14.45 17.12
N SER A 308 -21.35 -14.00 18.18
CA SER A 308 -21.58 -12.67 18.77
C SER A 308 -21.11 -11.51 17.89
N CYS A 309 -20.37 -11.82 16.82
CA CYS A 309 -19.92 -10.88 15.79
C CYS A 309 -21.06 -10.43 14.86
N HIS A 310 -21.57 -11.36 14.05
CA HIS A 310 -22.54 -11.13 12.99
C HIS A 310 -23.99 -11.25 13.48
N LYS A 311 -24.23 -11.90 14.64
CA LYS A 311 -25.55 -12.31 15.16
C LYS A 311 -26.28 -13.34 14.26
N GLU A 312 -25.63 -13.79 13.20
CA GLU A 312 -26.05 -14.85 12.28
C GLU A 312 -25.59 -16.23 12.77
N ALA A 313 -26.35 -17.27 12.40
CA ALA A 313 -25.93 -18.67 12.53
C ALA A 313 -24.97 -19.03 11.39
N LYS A 314 -23.67 -19.16 11.67
CA LYS A 314 -22.69 -19.68 10.70
C LYS A 314 -22.44 -21.17 10.96
N VAL A 315 -22.19 -21.91 9.89
CA VAL A 315 -21.86 -23.35 9.92
C VAL A 315 -20.34 -23.49 9.76
N GLY A 316 -19.64 -23.98 10.78
CA GLY A 316 -18.18 -24.15 10.74
C GLY A 316 -17.50 -24.02 12.10
N GLY A 317 -16.20 -24.30 12.15
CA GLY A 317 -15.39 -24.21 13.37
C GLY A 317 -15.05 -22.77 13.74
N GLY A 318 -15.81 -22.18 14.65
CA GLY A 318 -15.54 -20.86 15.25
C GLY A 318 -14.73 -20.92 16.56
N TYR A 319 -14.30 -19.78 17.08
CA TYR A 319 -13.47 -19.66 18.28
C TYR A 319 -14.30 -19.32 19.52
N THR A 320 -14.01 -19.96 20.67
CA THR A 320 -14.74 -19.75 21.93
C THR A 320 -13.95 -18.87 22.90
N CYS A 321 -14.49 -17.69 23.24
CA CYS A 321 -13.89 -16.75 24.17
C CYS A 321 -13.61 -17.39 25.55
N PRO A 322 -12.38 -17.34 26.08
CA PRO A 322 -12.06 -18.02 27.34
C PRO A 322 -12.79 -17.42 28.54
N ARG A 323 -13.08 -16.11 28.54
CA ARG A 323 -13.72 -15.37 29.64
C ARG A 323 -15.23 -15.60 29.72
N CYS A 324 -15.98 -15.26 28.66
CA CYS A 324 -17.46 -15.28 28.66
C CYS A 324 -18.09 -16.40 27.81
N LYS A 325 -17.29 -17.28 27.19
CA LYS A 325 -17.73 -18.39 26.31
C LYS A 325 -18.50 -17.99 25.05
N ALA A 326 -18.58 -16.69 24.75
CA ALA A 326 -19.07 -16.18 23.47
C ALA A 326 -18.31 -16.80 22.28
N ARG A 327 -19.01 -17.09 21.17
CA ARG A 327 -18.39 -17.57 19.93
C ARG A 327 -18.13 -16.41 18.96
N VAL A 328 -16.94 -16.41 18.37
CA VAL A 328 -16.55 -15.50 17.27
C VAL A 328 -16.12 -16.32 16.05
N CYS A 329 -16.32 -15.81 14.84
CA CYS A 329 -15.95 -16.53 13.61
C CYS A 329 -14.44 -16.51 13.36
N GLU A 330 -13.84 -15.32 13.42
CA GLU A 330 -12.45 -15.07 13.06
C GLU A 330 -11.65 -14.50 14.23
N LEU A 331 -10.33 -14.41 14.03
CA LEU A 331 -9.37 -13.78 14.92
C LEU A 331 -8.39 -12.94 14.09
N PRO A 332 -7.79 -11.90 14.69
CA PRO A 332 -8.04 -11.40 16.04
C PRO A 332 -9.24 -10.45 16.09
N ILE A 333 -9.90 -10.37 17.24
CA ILE A 333 -11.10 -9.54 17.42
C ILE A 333 -11.31 -9.21 18.91
N GLU A 334 -11.90 -8.04 19.21
CA GLU A 334 -12.39 -7.78 20.56
C GLU A 334 -13.72 -8.48 20.84
N CYS A 335 -13.79 -9.22 21.95
CA CYS A 335 -14.98 -9.96 22.33
C CYS A 335 -16.11 -9.01 22.80
N GLN A 336 -17.09 -8.81 21.92
CA GLN A 336 -18.26 -7.91 22.06
C GLN A 336 -19.11 -8.08 23.33
N ILE A 337 -18.93 -9.16 24.09
CA ILE A 337 -19.65 -9.41 25.35
C ILE A 337 -18.81 -9.04 26.60
N CYS A 338 -17.48 -8.96 26.50
CA CYS A 338 -16.63 -8.86 27.70
C CYS A 338 -15.33 -8.05 27.55
N GLY A 339 -15.14 -7.32 26.45
CA GLY A 339 -13.99 -6.44 26.22
C GLY A 339 -12.63 -7.15 26.31
N LEU A 340 -12.57 -8.40 25.84
CA LEU A 340 -11.33 -9.19 25.82
C LEU A 340 -10.84 -9.32 24.39
N THR A 341 -9.66 -8.78 24.11
CA THR A 341 -8.94 -9.00 22.85
C THR A 341 -8.63 -10.49 22.69
N LEU A 342 -9.18 -11.11 21.64
CA LEU A 342 -8.98 -12.51 21.32
C LEU A 342 -7.94 -12.65 20.22
N VAL A 343 -6.89 -13.43 20.48
CA VAL A 343 -5.73 -13.58 19.60
C VAL A 343 -5.32 -15.05 19.49
N SER A 344 -4.70 -15.43 18.36
CA SER A 344 -4.05 -16.72 18.21
C SER A 344 -2.56 -16.60 18.52
N SER A 345 -1.91 -17.69 18.97
CA SER A 345 -0.45 -17.69 19.17
C SER A 345 0.33 -17.41 17.87
N PRO A 346 -0.09 -17.90 16.68
CA PRO A 346 0.49 -17.46 15.40
C PRO A 346 0.41 -15.95 15.14
N HIS A 347 -0.63 -15.25 15.58
CA HIS A 347 -0.74 -13.80 15.38
C HIS A 347 0.30 -13.04 16.22
N LEU A 348 0.53 -13.48 17.46
CA LEU A 348 1.65 -12.96 18.24
C LEU A 348 2.99 -13.30 17.58
N ALA A 349 3.16 -14.53 17.08
CA ALA A 349 4.39 -14.97 16.40
C ALA A 349 4.76 -14.08 15.19
N ARG A 350 3.78 -13.71 14.35
CA ARG A 350 3.94 -12.74 13.24
C ARG A 350 4.20 -11.28 13.66
N SER A 351 4.45 -11.01 14.95
CA SER A 351 4.96 -9.71 15.41
C SER A 351 6.34 -9.79 16.05
N TYR A 352 6.94 -10.99 16.20
CA TYR A 352 8.27 -11.14 16.79
C TYR A 352 9.42 -10.70 15.88
N HIS A 353 9.28 -10.77 14.56
CA HIS A 353 10.34 -10.34 13.64
C HIS A 353 10.57 -8.82 13.70
N HIS A 354 9.52 -8.05 13.97
CA HIS A 354 9.66 -6.61 14.24
C HIS A 354 10.47 -6.33 15.51
N LEU A 355 10.41 -7.20 16.52
CA LEU A 355 11.16 -7.09 17.77
C LEU A 355 12.60 -7.58 17.64
N PHE A 356 12.82 -8.63 16.85
CA PHE A 356 14.11 -9.31 16.69
C PHE A 356 14.49 -9.48 15.21
N PRO A 357 14.68 -8.37 14.46
CA PRO A 357 15.00 -8.43 13.04
C PRO A 357 16.34 -9.13 12.78
N ILE A 358 16.44 -9.81 11.63
CA ILE A 358 17.70 -10.39 11.17
C ILE A 358 18.72 -9.27 10.93
N THR A 359 19.96 -9.52 11.32
CA THR A 359 21.10 -8.64 10.99
C THR A 359 21.42 -8.78 9.50
N PRO A 360 21.36 -7.69 8.70
CA PRO A 360 21.58 -7.74 7.25
C PRO A 360 22.86 -8.47 6.89
N PHE A 361 22.78 -9.38 5.91
CA PHE A 361 23.93 -10.20 5.52
C PHE A 361 25.00 -9.34 4.83
N VAL A 362 26.27 -9.68 5.04
CA VAL A 362 27.42 -8.92 4.53
C VAL A 362 27.70 -9.34 3.09
N GLU A 363 27.99 -8.39 2.18
CA GLU A 363 28.46 -8.73 0.83
C GLU A 363 29.83 -9.41 0.88
N VAL A 364 30.01 -10.47 0.10
CA VAL A 364 31.30 -11.16 -0.01
C VAL A 364 32.00 -10.68 -1.27
N SER A 365 33.00 -9.81 -1.11
CA SER A 365 33.77 -9.25 -2.22
C SER A 365 34.48 -10.33 -3.03
N SER A 366 34.40 -10.22 -4.36
CA SER A 366 35.05 -11.14 -5.32
C SER A 366 36.57 -11.21 -5.16
N SER A 367 37.21 -10.17 -4.61
CA SER A 367 38.63 -10.15 -4.26
C SER A 367 39.04 -11.24 -3.25
N LEU A 368 38.13 -11.73 -2.41
CA LEU A 368 38.39 -12.85 -1.49
C LEU A 368 38.38 -14.22 -2.20
N VAL A 369 37.74 -14.32 -3.37
CA VAL A 369 37.59 -15.58 -4.14
C VAL A 369 38.92 -16.03 -4.75
N ASN A 370 39.82 -15.07 -5.05
CA ASN A 370 41.13 -15.35 -5.65
C ASN A 370 42.22 -15.73 -4.64
N ASN A 371 41.92 -15.81 -3.34
CA ASN A 371 42.90 -16.18 -2.32
C ASN A 371 42.88 -17.71 -2.06
N PRO A 372 43.90 -18.48 -2.50
CA PRO A 372 43.84 -19.96 -2.52
C PRO A 372 43.74 -20.61 -1.13
N HIS A 373 43.97 -19.86 -0.05
CA HIS A 373 43.85 -20.35 1.32
C HIS A 373 42.40 -20.35 1.86
N HIS A 374 41.45 -19.66 1.20
CA HIS A 374 40.05 -19.60 1.64
C HIS A 374 39.11 -20.36 0.69
N ARG A 375 38.75 -21.60 1.07
CA ARG A 375 37.71 -22.40 0.40
C ARG A 375 36.31 -21.84 0.69
N LEU A 376 35.92 -20.80 -0.04
CA LEU A 376 34.56 -20.25 -0.03
C LEU A 376 33.52 -21.30 -0.48
N PRO A 377 32.30 -21.32 0.08
CA PRO A 377 31.25 -22.23 -0.35
C PRO A 377 30.87 -21.99 -1.81
N LYS A 378 30.77 -23.05 -2.62
CA LYS A 378 30.39 -22.95 -4.05
C LYS A 378 28.89 -22.81 -4.29
N THR A 379 28.05 -23.01 -3.27
CA THR A 379 26.59 -23.09 -3.38
C THR A 379 25.89 -22.31 -2.27
N CYS A 380 24.76 -21.71 -2.59
CA CYS A 380 23.84 -21.11 -1.62
C CYS A 380 23.35 -22.14 -0.59
N PHE A 381 23.39 -21.79 0.69
CA PHE A 381 22.92 -22.66 1.79
C PHE A 381 21.41 -22.95 1.71
N GLY A 382 20.62 -21.98 1.26
CA GLY A 382 19.17 -22.09 1.05
C GLY A 382 18.83 -22.91 -0.21
N CYS A 383 18.74 -22.25 -1.36
CA CYS A 383 18.29 -22.83 -2.63
C CYS A 383 19.26 -23.82 -3.31
N ARG A 384 20.46 -24.05 -2.76
CA ARG A 384 21.53 -24.93 -3.31
C ARG A 384 22.08 -24.58 -4.70
N GLN A 385 21.61 -23.50 -5.32
CA GLN A 385 22.19 -22.94 -6.56
C GLN A 385 23.69 -22.65 -6.41
N THR A 386 24.45 -22.84 -7.49
CA THR A 386 25.91 -22.61 -7.53
C THR A 386 26.23 -21.13 -7.80
N PHE A 387 27.21 -20.56 -7.10
CA PHE A 387 27.65 -19.16 -7.26
C PHE A 387 28.57 -18.91 -8.49
N LEU A 388 28.56 -19.82 -9.46
CA LEU A 388 29.41 -19.77 -10.65
C LEU A 388 28.52 -19.62 -11.87
N ALA A 389 28.55 -18.43 -12.49
CA ALA A 389 27.93 -18.22 -13.79
C ALA A 389 28.78 -18.87 -14.90
N PRO A 390 28.16 -19.34 -16.01
CA PRO A 390 28.91 -19.68 -17.21
C PRO A 390 29.70 -18.43 -17.67
N GLY A 391 31.01 -18.59 -17.89
CA GLY A 391 31.93 -17.46 -18.13
C GLY A 391 32.84 -17.08 -16.96
N ASN A 392 32.91 -17.90 -15.89
CA ASN A 392 33.91 -17.82 -14.81
C ASN A 392 33.88 -16.53 -13.95
N LYS A 393 32.84 -15.70 -14.10
CA LYS A 393 32.55 -14.58 -13.19
C LYS A 393 31.85 -15.13 -11.93
N SER A 394 32.42 -14.87 -10.75
CA SER A 394 31.77 -15.19 -9.47
C SER A 394 30.49 -14.38 -9.32
N SER A 395 29.36 -15.02 -9.03
CA SER A 395 28.13 -14.28 -8.74
C SER A 395 28.25 -13.53 -7.41
N PHE A 396 27.64 -12.34 -7.34
CA PHE A 396 27.43 -11.65 -6.06
C PHE A 396 26.65 -12.57 -5.11
N HIS A 397 27.10 -12.63 -3.87
CA HIS A 397 26.47 -13.41 -2.82
C HIS A 397 26.78 -12.79 -1.45
N VAL A 398 26.01 -13.18 -0.44
CA VAL A 398 26.05 -12.57 0.89
C VAL A 398 26.29 -13.62 1.98
N ALA A 399 26.87 -13.22 3.10
CA ALA A 399 27.15 -14.08 4.23
C ALA A 399 26.48 -13.60 5.52
N CYS A 400 25.84 -14.51 6.25
CA CYS A 400 25.22 -14.21 7.54
C CYS A 400 26.29 -14.11 8.65
N SER A 401 26.45 -12.92 9.25
CA SER A 401 27.46 -12.61 10.27
C SER A 401 27.40 -13.44 11.57
N LYS A 402 26.31 -14.18 11.81
CA LYS A 402 26.11 -15.02 13.00
C LYS A 402 26.46 -16.50 12.79
N CYS A 403 26.32 -17.01 11.56
CA CYS A 403 26.54 -18.43 11.25
C CYS A 403 27.55 -18.67 10.11
N ASN A 404 28.02 -17.61 9.46
CA ASN A 404 28.94 -17.62 8.33
C ASN A 404 28.51 -18.54 7.18
N GLN A 405 27.20 -18.73 7.00
CA GLN A 405 26.61 -19.39 5.83
C GLN A 405 26.36 -18.38 4.71
N HIS A 406 26.55 -18.82 3.47
CA HIS A 406 26.48 -18.00 2.27
C HIS A 406 25.15 -18.21 1.53
N PHE A 407 24.56 -17.13 1.03
CA PHE A 407 23.25 -17.10 0.37
C PHE A 407 23.31 -16.31 -0.94
N CYS A 408 22.50 -16.72 -1.94
CA CYS A 408 22.29 -15.91 -3.15
C CYS A 408 21.37 -14.72 -2.87
N LEU A 409 21.27 -13.82 -3.83
CA LEU A 409 20.55 -12.55 -3.70
C LEU A 409 19.04 -12.76 -3.46
N ASP A 410 18.43 -13.70 -4.19
CA ASP A 410 17.02 -14.06 -4.02
C ASP A 410 16.75 -14.67 -2.63
N CYS A 411 17.71 -15.43 -2.09
CA CYS A 411 17.65 -15.91 -0.71
C CYS A 411 17.86 -14.79 0.31
N ASP A 412 18.66 -13.76 0.04
CA ASP A 412 18.81 -12.61 0.94
C ASP A 412 17.48 -11.85 1.07
N ILE A 413 16.79 -11.65 -0.04
CA ILE A 413 15.43 -11.06 -0.10
C ILE A 413 14.45 -11.93 0.69
N TYR A 414 14.24 -13.18 0.29
CA TYR A 414 13.27 -14.07 0.92
C TYR A 414 13.51 -14.30 2.42
N ILE A 415 14.78 -14.33 2.86
CA ILE A 415 15.11 -14.52 4.28
C ILE A 415 14.71 -13.31 5.13
N HIS A 416 14.88 -12.08 4.66
CA HIS A 416 14.55 -10.88 5.44
C HIS A 416 13.10 -10.41 5.26
N GLU A 417 12.49 -10.61 4.08
CA GLU A 417 11.13 -10.15 3.78
C GLU A 417 10.02 -11.15 4.12
N SER A 418 10.26 -12.46 4.02
CA SER A 418 9.19 -13.48 4.16
C SER A 418 9.45 -14.50 5.27
N LEU A 419 10.68 -15.04 5.36
CA LEU A 419 10.98 -16.09 6.33
C LEU A 419 11.29 -15.54 7.73
N HIS A 420 11.82 -14.30 7.78
CA HIS A 420 12.30 -13.57 8.96
C HIS A 420 13.24 -14.34 9.91
N ASN A 421 13.78 -15.49 9.48
CA ASN A 421 14.69 -16.34 10.23
C ASN A 421 15.81 -16.83 9.31
N CYS A 422 17.07 -16.80 9.78
CA CYS A 422 18.20 -17.31 8.99
C CYS A 422 18.31 -18.84 9.11
N PRO A 423 18.14 -19.62 8.03
CA PRO A 423 18.17 -21.08 8.10
C PRO A 423 19.49 -21.64 8.65
N GLY A 424 20.60 -20.96 8.37
CA GLY A 424 21.93 -21.34 8.87
C GLY A 424 22.14 -21.10 10.37
N CYS A 425 21.37 -20.19 10.99
CA CYS A 425 21.38 -19.98 12.44
C CYS A 425 20.56 -21.05 13.15
N GLU A 426 19.32 -21.30 12.67
CA GLU A 426 18.45 -22.31 13.27
C GLU A 426 19.02 -23.73 13.13
N SER A 427 19.60 -24.06 11.96
CA SER A 427 20.27 -25.35 11.75
C SER A 427 21.37 -25.64 12.78
N ARG A 428 22.09 -24.60 13.25
CA ARG A 428 23.14 -24.76 14.27
C ARG A 428 22.58 -24.87 15.69
N ARG A 429 21.46 -24.20 16.00
CA ARG A 429 20.77 -24.30 17.31
C ARG A 429 20.29 -25.72 17.64
N PHE A 430 19.98 -26.53 16.62
CA PHE A 430 19.62 -27.94 16.79
C PHE A 430 20.83 -28.90 16.81
N GLN A 431 22.03 -28.43 16.48
CA GLN A 431 23.28 -29.22 16.56
C GLN A 431 24.05 -29.04 17.87
N SER A 432 23.60 -28.12 18.73
CA SER A 432 24.20 -27.81 20.04
C SER A 432 23.28 -28.23 21.20
N LYS A 433 22.64 -29.40 21.09
CA LYS A 433 21.78 -30.03 22.10
C LYS A 433 22.01 -31.54 22.12
#